data_AF-A0AAD9VLQ1-F1
#
_entry.id   AF-A0AAD9VLQ1-F1
#
_cell.length_a   1.000
_cell.length_b   1.000
_cell.length_c   1.000
_cell.angle_alpha   90.00
_cell.angle_beta   90.00
_cell.angle_gamma   90.00
#
_symmetry.space_group_name_H-M   'P 1'
#
loop_
_entity.id
_entity.type
_entity.pdbx_description
1 polymer ?
#
loop_
_entity_poly.entity_id
_entity_poly.type
_entity_poly.pdbx_seq_one_letter_code
_entity_poly.pdbx_strand_id
1 'polypeptide(L)'
;MLISRGANLLNHISKHARRKNILTNNQPSRFSHEWIYRDTNLDTDKKWIIAAEIAGGFAWWWVLYRFWYDYQHITGHWKYPDVSEWTDAELGIPPDYN
;
A
#
# COMPACT_ATOMS: atom_id res chain seq x y z
N MET A 1 44.37 33.29 3.99
CA MET A 1 42.96 33.73 3.90
C MET A 1 42.30 33.53 2.52
N LEU A 2 43.00 33.04 1.48
CA LEU A 2 42.44 32.86 0.13
C LEU A 2 41.66 31.55 -0.08
N ILE A 3 41.93 30.49 0.70
CA ILE A 3 41.33 29.16 0.52
C ILE A 3 39.85 29.13 0.93
N SER A 4 39.47 29.84 2.01
CA SER A 4 38.09 29.82 2.53
C SER A 4 37.10 30.52 1.59
N ARG A 5 37.53 31.60 0.93
CA ARG A 5 36.71 32.32 -0.05
C ARG A 5 36.51 31.49 -1.32
N GLY A 6 37.53 30.75 -1.77
CA GLY A 6 37.44 29.85 -2.93
C GLY A 6 36.52 28.65 -2.70
N ALA A 7 36.59 28.03 -1.53
CA ALA A 7 35.72 26.89 -1.19
C ALA A 7 34.23 27.30 -1.11
N ASN A 8 33.95 28.47 -0.53
CA ASN A 8 32.59 29.00 -0.51
C ASN A 8 32.08 29.32 -1.92
N LEU A 9 32.91 29.90 -2.78
CA LEU A 9 32.55 30.19 -4.17
C LEU A 9 32.23 28.90 -4.96
N LEU A 10 33.05 27.86 -4.80
CA LEU A 10 32.80 26.54 -5.39
C LEU A 10 31.51 25.90 -4.89
N ASN A 11 31.18 26.07 -3.61
CA ASN A 11 29.90 25.61 -3.04
C ASN A 11 28.70 26.38 -3.61
N HIS A 12 28.83 27.68 -3.88
CA HIS A 12 27.78 28.46 -4.51
C HIS A 12 27.61 28.12 -6.00
N ILE A 13 28.72 27.95 -6.73
CA ILE A 13 28.71 27.53 -8.13
C ILE A 13 28.14 26.14 -8.28
N SER A 14 28.53 25.17 -7.45
CA SER A 14 27.98 23.81 -7.51
C SER A 14 26.48 23.78 -7.18
N LYS A 15 26.01 24.61 -6.25
CA LYS A 15 24.58 24.80 -5.97
C LYS A 15 23.81 25.40 -7.16
N HIS A 16 24.41 26.36 -7.87
CA HIS A 16 23.79 26.94 -9.08
C HIS A 16 23.85 25.99 -10.29
N ALA A 17 24.96 25.25 -10.47
CA ALA A 17 25.10 24.25 -11.53
C ALA A 17 24.15 23.04 -11.33
N ARG A 18 23.79 22.73 -10.06
CA ARG A 18 22.76 21.74 -9.73
C ARG A 18 21.33 22.26 -9.91
N ARG A 19 21.11 23.58 -10.08
CA ARG A 19 19.83 24.06 -10.58
C ARG A 19 19.77 23.67 -12.05
N LYS A 20 19.26 22.47 -12.30
CA LYS A 20 18.68 22.14 -13.60
C LYS A 20 17.74 23.30 -13.94
N ASN A 21 17.87 23.87 -15.14
CA ASN A 21 16.81 24.69 -15.72
C ASN A 21 15.63 23.75 -15.96
N ILE A 22 14.95 23.38 -14.87
CA ILE A 22 13.61 22.85 -14.93
C ILE A 22 12.85 24.00 -15.55
N LEU A 23 12.30 23.78 -16.74
CA LEU A 23 11.26 24.64 -17.30
C LEU A 23 10.10 24.56 -16.31
N THR A 24 10.18 25.31 -15.21
CA THR A 24 9.08 25.49 -14.30
C THR A 24 8.07 26.26 -15.12
N ASN A 25 7.00 25.59 -15.53
CA ASN A 25 5.84 26.24 -16.09
C ASN A 25 5.50 27.40 -15.12
N ASN A 26 5.62 28.66 -15.57
CA ASN A 26 5.35 29.86 -14.77
C ASN A 26 3.84 30.01 -14.50
N GLN A 27 3.12 28.90 -14.30
CA GLN A 27 1.74 28.96 -13.88
C GLN A 27 1.73 29.54 -12.46
N PRO A 28 0.99 30.61 -12.22
CA PRO A 28 0.80 31.11 -10.87
C PRO A 28 0.09 30.02 -10.06
N SER A 29 0.78 29.41 -9.09
CA SER A 29 0.11 28.52 -8.14
C SER A 29 -0.86 29.36 -7.32
N ARG A 30 -2.15 29.14 -7.52
CA ARG A 30 -3.19 29.82 -6.73
C ARG A 30 -3.41 28.96 -5.49
N PHE A 31 -3.09 29.50 -4.32
CA PHE A 31 -3.39 28.88 -3.01
C PHE A 31 -4.90 28.91 -2.69
N SER A 32 -5.71 28.35 -3.58
CA SER A 32 -7.17 28.24 -3.51
C SER A 32 -7.55 26.77 -3.76
N HIS A 33 -8.74 26.33 -3.33
CA HIS A 33 -9.25 25.00 -3.68
C HIS A 33 -9.29 24.85 -5.21
N GLU A 34 -8.31 24.12 -5.74
CA GLU A 34 -7.91 24.21 -7.14
C GLU A 34 -8.85 23.38 -8.03
N TRP A 35 -9.62 24.06 -8.89
CA TRP A 35 -10.38 23.41 -9.96
C TRP A 35 -9.47 23.16 -11.14
N ILE A 36 -9.26 21.89 -11.48
CA ILE A 36 -8.32 21.44 -12.51
C ILE A 36 -9.10 20.84 -13.68
N TYR A 37 -8.69 21.12 -14.92
CA TYR A 37 -9.27 20.56 -16.14
C TYR A 37 -8.21 19.85 -17.00
N ARG A 38 -8.41 18.55 -17.25
CA ARG A 38 -7.54 17.70 -18.09
C ARG A 38 -6.06 17.72 -17.68
N ASP A 39 -5.77 17.93 -16.39
CA ASP A 39 -4.43 17.83 -15.82
C ASP A 39 -4.46 16.85 -14.64
N THR A 40 -3.34 16.16 -14.40
CA THR A 40 -3.16 15.16 -13.34
C THR A 40 -2.57 15.75 -12.07
N ASN A 41 -2.10 17.00 -12.11
CA ASN A 41 -1.45 17.66 -10.98
C ASN A 41 -2.49 18.17 -9.96
N LEU A 42 -3.10 17.26 -9.19
CA LEU A 42 -3.65 17.66 -7.91
C LEU A 42 -2.47 17.87 -6.96
N ASP A 43 -2.19 19.13 -6.60
CA ASP A 43 -1.34 19.47 -5.45
C ASP A 43 -2.04 18.97 -4.17
N THR A 44 -1.95 17.65 -3.96
CA THR A 44 -2.49 16.99 -2.79
C THR A 44 -1.54 17.27 -1.65
N ASP A 45 -2.07 17.80 -0.54
CA ASP A 45 -1.25 17.99 0.66
C ASP A 45 -0.55 16.68 1.01
N LYS A 46 0.77 16.75 1.22
CA LYS A 46 1.60 15.59 1.58
C LYS A 46 1.06 14.82 2.78
N LYS A 47 0.34 15.51 3.67
CA LYS A 47 -0.35 14.91 4.82
C LYS A 47 -1.37 13.85 4.40
N TRP A 48 -2.14 14.10 3.34
CA TRP A 48 -3.14 13.14 2.84
C TRP A 48 -2.48 11.95 2.14
N ILE A 49 -1.38 12.16 1.43
CA ILE A 49 -0.60 11.08 0.84
C ILE A 49 -0.06 10.16 1.94
N ILE A 50 0.56 10.74 2.98
CA ILE A 50 1.09 9.97 4.12
C ILE A 50 -0.05 9.26 4.87
N ALA A 51 -1.18 9.94 5.08
CA ALA A 51 -2.34 9.31 5.73
C ALA A 51 -2.88 8.12 4.92
N ALA A 52 -2.94 8.24 3.59
CA ALA A 52 -3.36 7.16 2.71
C ALA A 52 -2.37 5.97 2.76
N GLU A 53 -1.06 6.24 2.76
CA GLU A 53 -0.02 5.22 2.91
C GLU A 53 -0.10 4.50 4.26
N ILE A 54 -0.30 5.24 5.36
CA ILE A 54 -0.47 4.65 6.70
C ILE A 54 -1.73 3.80 6.76
N ALA A 55 -2.86 4.28 6.23
CA ALA A 55 -4.11 3.53 6.20
C ALA A 55 -3.98 2.25 5.37
N GLY A 56 -3.35 2.34 4.18
CA GLY A 56 -3.07 1.18 3.34
C GLY A 56 -2.12 0.18 4.00
N GLY A 57 -1.06 0.67 4.63
CA GLY A 57 -0.12 -0.15 5.40
C GLY A 57 -0.78 -0.84 6.58
N PHE A 58 -1.63 -0.13 7.32
CA PHE A 58 -2.38 -0.69 8.45
C PHE A 58 -3.38 -1.76 7.99
N ALA A 59 -4.09 -1.55 6.88
CA ALA A 59 -5.00 -2.53 6.32
C ALA A 59 -4.27 -3.84 5.97
N TRP A 60 -3.13 -3.76 5.28
CA TRP A 60 -2.34 -4.95 4.93
C TRP A 60 -1.69 -5.60 6.14
N TRP A 61 -1.18 -4.82 7.09
CA TRP A 61 -0.68 -5.35 8.34
C TRP A 61 -1.76 -6.13 9.08
N TRP A 62 -2.98 -5.60 9.17
CA TRP A 62 -4.11 -6.27 9.82
C TRP A 62 -4.46 -7.60 9.14
N VAL A 63 -4.51 -7.61 7.80
CA VAL A 63 -4.77 -8.83 7.03
C VAL A 63 -3.70 -9.89 7.31
N LEU A 64 -2.42 -9.53 7.23
CA LEU A 64 -1.32 -10.47 7.47
C LEU A 64 -1.27 -10.95 8.93
N TYR A 65 -1.54 -10.05 9.87
CA TYR A 65 -1.65 -10.39 11.29
C TYR A 65 -2.78 -11.41 11.51
N ARG A 66 -3.99 -11.13 11.02
CA ARG A 66 -5.14 -12.03 11.18
C ARG A 66 -4.92 -13.36 10.45
N PHE A 67 -4.26 -13.34 9.30
CA PHE A 67 -3.88 -14.55 8.59
C PHE A 67 -2.96 -15.44 9.42
N TRP A 68 -1.99 -14.87 10.14
CA TRP A 68 -1.08 -15.64 11.00
C TRP A 68 -1.78 -16.22 12.23
N TYR A 69 -2.56 -15.40 12.95
CA TYR A 69 -3.17 -15.82 14.21
C TYR A 69 -4.46 -16.64 14.03
N ASP A 70 -5.21 -16.40 12.96
CA ASP A 70 -6.56 -16.94 12.75
C ASP A 70 -6.71 -17.61 11.37
N TYR A 71 -5.64 -18.26 10.89
CA TYR A 71 -5.58 -18.97 9.61
C TYR A 71 -6.74 -19.95 9.36
N GLN A 72 -7.29 -20.51 10.44
CA GLN A 72 -8.40 -21.47 10.39
C GLN A 72 -9.69 -20.91 9.76
N HIS A 73 -9.89 -19.59 9.74
CA HIS A 73 -11.04 -19.00 9.04
C HIS A 73 -10.95 -19.18 7.52
N ILE A 74 -9.75 -19.41 6.98
CA ILE A 74 -9.50 -19.59 5.56
C ILE A 74 -9.44 -21.07 5.20
N THR A 75 -8.80 -21.90 6.03
CA THR A 75 -8.68 -23.34 5.77
C THR A 75 -9.81 -24.20 6.31
N GLY A 76 -10.71 -23.61 7.09
CA GLY A 76 -11.69 -24.35 7.88
C GLY A 76 -11.11 -24.76 9.23
N HIS A 77 -11.98 -24.71 10.25
CA HIS A 77 -11.64 -25.10 11.61
C HIS A 77 -11.66 -26.62 11.81
N TRP A 78 -12.45 -27.34 11.02
CA TRP A 78 -12.74 -28.75 11.22
C TRP A 78 -12.35 -29.56 10.00
N LYS A 79 -11.85 -30.77 10.24
CA LYS A 79 -11.62 -31.74 9.16
C LYS A 79 -12.97 -32.11 8.57
N TYR A 80 -13.10 -32.00 7.26
CA TYR A 80 -14.29 -32.46 6.55
C TYR A 80 -14.39 -34.00 6.67
N PRO A 81 -15.52 -34.56 7.14
CA PRO A 81 -15.67 -35.99 7.26
C PRO A 81 -15.75 -36.63 5.86
N ASP A 82 -15.12 -37.79 5.70
CA ASP A 82 -15.28 -38.57 4.48
C ASP A 82 -16.61 -39.35 4.55
N VAL A 83 -17.49 -39.08 3.59
CA VAL A 83 -18.84 -39.67 3.54
C VAL A 83 -18.78 -41.16 3.21
N SER A 84 -17.68 -41.64 2.62
CA SER A 84 -17.49 -43.05 2.30
C SER A 84 -17.06 -43.90 3.51
N GLU A 85 -16.59 -43.27 4.58
CA GLU A 85 -16.23 -43.95 5.83
C GLU A 85 -17.46 -44.25 6.70
N TRP A 86 -18.62 -43.64 6.40
CA TRP A 86 -19.82 -43.86 7.19
C TRP A 86 -20.42 -45.23 6.91
N THR A 87 -20.75 -45.95 7.99
CA THR A 87 -21.25 -47.33 7.85
C THR A 87 -22.74 -47.34 7.53
N ASP A 88 -23.19 -48.33 6.74
CA ASP A 88 -24.61 -48.51 6.41
C ASP A 88 -25.50 -48.62 7.66
N ALA A 89 -24.95 -49.13 8.77
CA ALA A 89 -25.61 -49.19 10.07
C ALA A 89 -25.85 -47.81 10.69
N GLU A 90 -24.90 -46.87 10.57
CA GLU A 90 -25.06 -45.48 11.03
C GLU A 90 -26.00 -44.68 10.13
N LEU A 91 -26.04 -45.02 8.84
CA LEU A 91 -26.96 -44.41 7.87
C LEU A 91 -28.36 -45.02 7.92
N GLY A 92 -28.56 -46.12 8.65
CA GLY A 92 -29.83 -46.84 8.71
C GLY A 92 -30.23 -47.47 7.38
N ILE A 93 -29.28 -47.80 6.51
CA ILE A 93 -29.52 -48.48 5.24
C ILE A 93 -29.69 -49.97 5.55
N PRO A 94 -30.89 -50.55 5.32
CA PRO A 94 -31.11 -51.96 5.54
C PRO A 94 -30.30 -52.79 4.52
N PRO A 95 -29.73 -53.93 4.93
CA PRO A 95 -29.07 -54.83 3.98
C PRO A 95 -30.10 -55.46 3.05
N ASP A 96 -29.79 -55.49 1.75
CA ASP A 96 -30.61 -56.21 0.78
C ASP A 96 -30.48 -57.72 1.01
N TYR A 97 -31.59 -58.39 1.30
CA TYR A 97 -31.65 -59.84 1.43
C TYR A 97 -31.96 -60.45 0.06
N ASN A 98 -31.11 -61.38 -0.42
CA ASN A 98 -31.35 -62.22 -1.60
C ASN A 98 -31.88 -63.60 -1.20
#